data_AF-A0A1G8SU75-F1
#
_entry.id   AF-A0A1G8SU75-F1
#
_cell.length_a   1.000
_cell.length_b   1.000
_cell.length_c   1.000
_cell.angle_alpha   90.00
_cell.angle_beta   90.00
_cell.angle_gamma   90.00
#
_symmetry.space_group_name_H-M   'P 1'
#
loop_
_entity.id
_entity.type
_entity.pdbx_description
1 polymer ?
#
loop_
_entity_poly.entity_id
_entity_poly.type
_entity_poly.pdbx_seq_one_letter_code
_entity_poly.pdbx_strand_id
1 'polypeptide(L)'
;MKHRMSVVVGLALVPASLAWADVQPVLTEQRCSEGQCRLVWQYEGQWQASGQSLLSLYQEAERYGNGAVQIREDLASRTLIVTVDQLHPTQVQQRSSAPVSCATRSCEH
;
A
#
# COMPACT_ATOMS: atom_id res chain seq x y z
N MET A 1 57.38 40.33 -11.50
CA MET A 1 55.99 40.51 -11.03
C MET A 1 55.23 39.23 -11.35
N LYS A 2 54.79 38.49 -10.33
CA LYS A 2 54.59 37.03 -10.38
C LYS A 2 53.17 36.66 -9.90
N HIS A 3 52.58 35.72 -10.65
CA HIS A 3 51.42 34.86 -10.33
C HIS A 3 50.00 35.44 -10.40
N ARG A 4 49.34 35.20 -11.54
CA ARG A 4 47.88 35.14 -11.63
C ARG A 4 47.39 33.84 -11.00
N MET A 5 46.64 33.94 -9.91
CA MET A 5 45.85 32.85 -9.33
C MET A 5 44.73 32.47 -10.31
N SER A 6 44.79 31.26 -10.87
CA SER A 6 43.65 30.67 -11.58
C SER A 6 42.86 29.86 -10.57
N VAL A 7 41.69 30.36 -10.19
CA VAL A 7 40.72 29.63 -9.38
C VAL A 7 40.04 28.61 -10.29
N VAL A 8 40.33 27.33 -10.07
CA VAL A 8 39.62 26.22 -10.71
C VAL A 8 38.30 26.06 -9.97
N VAL A 9 37.19 26.48 -10.59
CA VAL A 9 35.85 26.18 -10.10
C VAL A 9 35.62 24.70 -10.31
N GLY A 10 35.77 23.91 -9.25
CA GLY A 10 35.42 22.51 -9.25
C GLY A 10 33.93 22.36 -9.49
N LEU A 11 33.55 21.80 -10.64
CA LEU A 11 32.21 21.26 -10.84
C LEU A 11 32.04 20.11 -9.84
N ALA A 12 31.31 20.36 -8.75
CA ALA A 12 30.83 19.30 -7.89
C ALA A 12 29.81 18.48 -8.68
N LEU A 13 30.21 17.30 -9.15
CA LEU A 13 29.29 16.28 -9.61
C LEU A 13 28.43 15.88 -8.40
N VAL A 14 27.24 16.47 -8.31
CA VAL A 14 26.20 16.00 -7.38
C VAL A 14 25.90 14.56 -7.81
N PRO A 15 26.13 13.54 -6.96
CA PRO A 15 25.66 12.21 -7.28
C PRO A 15 24.14 12.31 -7.37
N ALA A 16 23.60 12.07 -8.56
CA ALA A 16 22.18 11.86 -8.72
C ALA A 16 21.86 10.62 -7.88
N SER A 17 21.38 10.85 -6.65
CA SER A 17 20.82 9.82 -5.81
C SER A 17 19.72 9.17 -6.64
N LEU A 18 19.99 7.96 -7.13
CA LEU A 18 18.97 7.09 -7.71
C LEU A 18 18.01 6.78 -6.55
N ALA A 19 17.00 7.63 -6.38
CA ALA A 19 15.86 7.34 -5.55
C ALA A 19 15.19 6.14 -6.22
N TRP A 20 15.50 4.93 -5.74
CA TRP A 20 14.69 3.77 -6.03
C TRP A 20 13.31 4.12 -5.49
N ALA A 21 12.37 4.34 -6.40
CA ALA A 21 10.99 4.55 -6.01
C ALA A 21 10.57 3.27 -5.28
N ASP A 22 10.45 3.36 -3.95
CA ASP A 22 9.89 2.28 -3.15
C ASP A 22 8.54 1.92 -3.75
N VAL A 23 8.45 0.74 -4.35
CA VAL A 23 7.21 0.31 -4.98
C VAL A 23 6.24 0.01 -3.85
N GLN A 24 5.28 0.91 -3.67
CA GLN A 24 4.25 0.71 -2.67
C GLN A 24 3.24 -0.31 -3.17
N PRO A 25 2.94 -1.34 -2.36
CA PRO A 25 1.93 -2.33 -2.71
C PRO A 25 0.55 -1.66 -2.78
N VAL A 26 -0.24 -2.01 -3.80
CA VAL A 26 -1.59 -1.47 -4.04
C VAL A 26 -2.62 -2.47 -3.56
N LEU A 27 -3.58 -2.03 -2.74
CA LEU A 27 -4.66 -2.90 -2.26
C LEU A 27 -5.58 -3.27 -3.43
N THR A 28 -5.65 -4.55 -3.77
CA THR A 28 -6.45 -5.09 -4.89
C THR A 28 -7.69 -5.83 -4.42
N GLU A 29 -7.69 -6.36 -3.19
CA GLU A 29 -8.85 -7.06 -2.62
C GLU A 29 -9.02 -6.72 -1.14
N GLN A 30 -10.26 -6.49 -0.73
CA GLN A 30 -10.68 -6.43 0.66
C GLN A 30 -11.93 -7.29 0.84
N ARG A 31 -11.86 -8.29 1.71
CA ARG A 31 -12.97 -9.17 2.09
C ARG A 31 -13.01 -9.30 3.60
N CYS A 32 -14.07 -8.79 4.22
CA CYS A 32 -14.30 -8.97 5.65
C CYS A 32 -15.53 -9.86 5.85
N SER A 33 -15.39 -10.89 6.68
CA SER A 33 -16.45 -11.84 7.00
C SER A 33 -16.24 -12.36 8.41
N GLU A 34 -17.33 -12.45 9.19
CA GLU A 34 -17.43 -13.14 10.48
C GLU A 34 -16.15 -13.11 11.34
N GLY A 35 -15.77 -11.91 11.81
CA GLY A 35 -14.66 -11.77 12.76
C GLY A 35 -13.26 -11.75 12.12
N GLN A 36 -13.15 -11.72 10.79
CA GLN A 36 -11.87 -11.64 10.10
C GLN A 36 -11.93 -10.73 8.87
N CYS A 37 -10.85 -10.01 8.60
CA CYS A 37 -10.63 -9.29 7.34
C CYS A 37 -9.42 -9.87 6.61
N ARG A 38 -9.62 -10.19 5.34
CA ARG A 38 -8.57 -10.55 4.38
C ARG A 38 -8.34 -9.39 3.43
N LEU A 39 -7.08 -9.01 3.30
CA LEU A 39 -6.60 -7.91 2.46
C LEU A 39 -5.54 -8.47 1.52
N VAL A 40 -5.61 -8.14 0.24
CA VAL A 40 -4.62 -8.53 -0.76
C VAL A 40 -4.06 -7.26 -1.38
N TRP A 41 -2.76 -7.09 -1.32
CA TRP A 41 -2.05 -6.07 -2.09
C TRP A 41 -1.20 -6.71 -3.16
N GLN A 42 -1.06 -6.02 -4.28
CA GLN A 42 -0.18 -6.40 -5.36
C GLN A 42 0.93 -5.36 -5.50
N TYR A 43 2.14 -5.81 -5.78
CA TYR A 43 3.28 -4.94 -6.01
C TYR A 43 3.93 -5.25 -7.36
N GLU A 44 4.52 -4.22 -7.95
CA GLU A 44 5.33 -4.35 -9.16
C GLU A 44 6.81 -4.26 -8.80
N GLY A 45 7.67 -4.90 -9.60
CA GLY A 45 9.11 -4.87 -9.35
C GLY A 45 9.53 -5.61 -8.08
N GLN A 46 10.40 -4.99 -7.28
CA GLN A 46 11.02 -5.58 -6.10
C GLN A 46 10.40 -5.00 -4.84
N TRP A 47 9.51 -5.77 -4.20
CA TRP A 47 9.12 -5.49 -2.82
C TRP A 47 10.18 -6.04 -1.87
N GLN A 48 10.53 -5.26 -0.85
CA GLN A 48 11.47 -5.68 0.18
C GLN A 48 10.76 -5.73 1.53
N ALA A 49 10.74 -6.90 2.15
CA ALA A 49 10.26 -7.13 3.51
C ALA A 49 11.19 -6.50 4.58
N SER A 50 11.40 -5.18 4.50
CA SER A 50 12.12 -4.43 5.51
C SER A 50 11.25 -4.24 6.75
N GLY A 51 11.87 -4.02 7.92
CA GLY A 51 11.12 -3.71 9.14
C GLY A 51 10.15 -2.54 8.97
N GLN A 52 10.54 -1.52 8.19
CA GLN A 52 9.68 -0.38 7.91
C GLN A 52 8.47 -0.75 7.05
N SER A 53 8.67 -1.55 5.99
CA SER A 53 7.57 -1.99 5.11
C SER A 53 6.55 -2.86 5.84
N LEU A 54 7.04 -3.78 6.69
CA LEU A 54 6.20 -4.67 7.49
C LEU A 54 5.42 -3.88 8.56
N LEU A 55 6.08 -2.91 9.20
CA LEU A 55 5.42 -2.01 10.14
C LEU A 55 4.31 -1.21 9.46
N SER A 56 4.56 -0.66 8.27
CA SER A 56 3.56 0.09 7.51
C SER A 56 2.37 -0.79 7.10
N LEU A 57 2.60 -2.04 6.67
CA LEU A 57 1.52 -2.99 6.39
C LEU A 57 0.71 -3.33 7.64
N TYR A 58 1.39 -3.55 8.76
CA TYR A 58 0.75 -3.83 10.04
C TYR A 58 -0.13 -2.66 10.51
N GLN A 59 0.37 -1.43 10.47
CA GLN A 59 -0.39 -0.23 10.84
C GLN A 59 -1.62 -0.01 9.95
N GLU A 60 -1.51 -0.29 8.65
CA GLU A 60 -2.67 -0.25 7.77
C GLU A 60 -3.66 -1.37 8.11
N ALA A 61 -3.18 -2.57 8.43
CA ALA A 61 -3.98 -3.73 8.81
C ALA A 61 -4.78 -3.50 10.12
N GLU A 62 -4.21 -2.79 11.10
CA GLU A 62 -4.89 -2.42 12.37
C GLU A 62 -6.18 -1.61 12.16
N ARG A 63 -6.35 -0.96 11.00
CA ARG A 63 -7.61 -0.28 10.67
C ARG A 63 -8.77 -1.22 10.41
N TYR A 64 -8.51 -2.50 10.18
CA TYR A 64 -9.50 -3.51 9.79
C TYR A 64 -9.81 -4.49 10.92
N GLY A 65 -9.09 -4.41 12.04
CA GLY A 65 -9.31 -5.22 13.22
C GLY A 65 -8.23 -4.98 14.28
N ASN A 66 -8.51 -5.39 15.49
CA ASN A 66 -7.64 -5.23 16.66
C ASN A 66 -7.13 -6.57 17.22
N GLY A 67 -7.26 -7.65 16.44
CA GLY A 67 -6.81 -8.99 16.78
C GLY A 67 -5.45 -9.34 16.18
N ALA A 68 -5.21 -10.63 16.02
CA ALA A 68 -3.97 -11.12 15.43
C ALA A 68 -3.87 -10.69 13.96
N VAL A 69 -2.67 -10.26 13.56
CA VAL A 69 -2.35 -9.90 12.17
C VAL A 69 -1.38 -10.93 11.61
N GLN A 70 -1.71 -11.51 10.47
CA GLN A 70 -0.87 -12.44 9.73
C GLN A 70 -0.54 -11.85 8.37
N ILE A 71 0.74 -11.71 8.06
CA ILE A 71 1.23 -11.20 6.77
C ILE A 71 1.90 -12.36 6.04
N ARG A 72 1.43 -12.68 4.83
CA ARG A 72 2.00 -13.71 3.97
C ARG A 72 2.29 -13.12 2.59
N GLU A 73 3.48 -13.39 2.07
CA GLU A 73 3.84 -13.03 0.71
C GLU A 73 3.71 -14.26 -0.21
N ASP A 74 3.15 -14.05 -1.39
CA ASP A 74 3.22 -14.97 -2.52
C ASP A 74 4.11 -14.33 -3.61
N LEU A 75 5.34 -14.84 -3.71
CA LEU A 75 6.37 -14.34 -4.62
C LEU A 75 6.05 -14.60 -6.10
N ALA A 76 5.29 -15.65 -6.41
CA ALA A 76 4.96 -16.01 -7.78
C ALA A 76 3.95 -15.03 -8.38
N SER A 77 2.98 -14.62 -7.57
CA SER A 77 1.95 -13.64 -7.94
C SER A 77 2.30 -12.20 -7.59
N ARG A 78 3.39 -11.97 -6.85
CA ARG A 78 3.79 -10.66 -6.30
C ARG A 78 2.68 -10.03 -5.45
N THR A 79 2.13 -10.84 -4.55
CA THR A 79 1.04 -10.40 -3.67
C THR A 79 1.40 -10.53 -2.20
N LEU A 80 0.88 -9.59 -1.42
CA LEU A 80 0.90 -9.60 0.03
C LEU A 80 -0.53 -9.86 0.50
N ILE A 81 -0.72 -10.96 1.20
CA ILE A 81 -1.99 -11.37 1.78
C ILE A 81 -1.89 -11.09 3.27
N VAL A 82 -2.70 -10.15 3.76
CA VAL A 82 -2.81 -9.86 5.19
C VAL A 82 -4.17 -10.30 5.70
N THR A 83 -4.15 -11.07 6.78
CA THR A 83 -5.34 -11.49 7.49
C THR A 83 -5.33 -10.84 8.88
N VAL A 84 -6.45 -10.24 9.26
CA VAL A 84 -6.62 -9.54 10.54
C VAL A 84 -7.85 -10.08 11.24
N ASP A 85 -7.69 -10.56 12.46
CA ASP A 85 -8.81 -10.95 13.30
C ASP A 85 -9.48 -9.71 13.92
N GLN A 86 -10.81 -9.76 14.07
CA GLN A 86 -11.62 -8.73 14.70
C GLN A 86 -12.11 -9.26 16.06
N LEU A 87 -11.39 -8.94 17.14
CA LEU A 87 -11.74 -9.40 18.49
C LEU A 87 -13.10 -8.87 18.96
N HIS A 88 -13.52 -7.72 18.43
CA HIS A 88 -14.87 -7.21 18.55
C HIS A 88 -15.36 -6.90 17.14
N PRO A 89 -16.40 -7.59 16.61
CA PRO A 89 -17.01 -7.26 15.32
C PRO A 89 -17.82 -5.96 15.44
N THR A 90 -17.17 -4.87 15.87
CA THR A 90 -17.78 -3.55 15.95
C THR A 90 -17.59 -2.91 14.58
N GLN A 91 -18.52 -3.21 13.68
CA GLN A 91 -18.81 -2.48 12.44
C GLN A 91 -17.59 -1.84 11.76
N VAL A 92 -16.76 -2.65 11.09
CA VAL A 92 -16.06 -2.13 9.92
C VAL A 92 -17.16 -1.70 8.96
N GLN A 93 -17.43 -0.40 8.93
CA GLN A 93 -18.46 0.19 8.10
C GLN A 93 -18.05 -0.04 6.65
N GLN A 94 -18.44 -1.19 6.11
CA GLN A 94 -18.56 -1.41 4.68
C GLN A 94 -19.35 -0.21 4.18
N ARG A 95 -18.67 0.76 3.57
CA ARG A 95 -19.28 1.59 2.55
C ARG A 95 -19.69 0.61 1.47
N SER A 96 -20.83 -0.03 1.69
CA SER A 96 -21.65 -0.57 0.63
C SER A 96 -21.89 0.63 -0.27
N SER A 97 -21.15 0.69 -1.37
CA SER A 97 -21.59 1.43 -2.54
C SER A 97 -23.02 0.97 -2.76
N ALA A 98 -23.96 1.89 -2.56
CA ALA A 98 -25.38 1.62 -2.74
C ALA A 98 -25.56 0.93 -4.11
N PRO A 99 -26.49 -0.05 -4.24
CA PRO A 99 -26.93 -0.43 -5.57
C PRO A 99 -27.40 0.86 -6.25
N VAL A 100 -26.88 1.13 -7.44
CA VAL A 100 -27.41 2.15 -8.33
C VAL A 100 -28.86 1.73 -8.58
N SER A 101 -29.76 2.27 -7.75
CA SER A 101 -31.19 2.11 -7.93
C SER A 101 -31.51 2.88 -9.21
N CYS A 102 -31.89 2.16 -10.26
CA CYS A 102 -32.40 2.74 -11.49
C CYS A 102 -33.60 3.64 -11.17
N ALA A 103 -33.33 4.91 -10.92
CA ALA A 103 -34.34 5.95 -10.85
C ALA A 103 -34.49 6.55 -12.24
N THR A 104 -35.19 5.85 -13.14
CA THR A 104 -35.93 6.54 -14.20
C THR A 104 -37.09 5.69 -14.67
N ARG A 105 -38.31 6.16 -14.38
CA ARG A 105 -39.54 5.73 -15.01
C ARG A 105 -39.43 5.95 -16.52
N SER A 106 -39.26 4.88 -17.30
CA SER A 106 -39.62 4.85 -18.72
C SER A 106 -39.67 3.40 -19.19
N CYS A 107 -40.71 2.70 -18.75
CA CYS A 107 -41.22 1.52 -19.43
C CYS A 107 -42.72 1.76 -19.68
N GLU A 108 -43.04 2.62 -20.64
CA GLU A 108 -44.39 2.76 -21.21
C GLU A 108 -44.27 3.30 -22.66
N HIS A 109 -44.13 2.37 -23.62
CA HIS A 109 -44.93 2.22 -24.84
C HIS A 109 -44.39 1.10 -25.72
#